data_AF-A0AAW5GIW6-F1
#
_entry.id   AF-A0AAW5GIW6-F1
#
_cell.length_a   1.000
_cell.length_b   1.000
_cell.length_c   1.000
_cell.angle_alpha   90.00
_cell.angle_beta   90.00
_cell.angle_gamma   90.00
#
_symmetry.space_group_name_H-M   'P 1'
#
loop_
_entity.id
_entity.type
_entity.pdbx_description
1 polymer ?
#
loop_
_entity_poly.entity_id
_entity_poly.type
_entity_poly.pdbx_seq_one_letter_code
_entity_poly.pdbx_strand_id
1 'polypeptide(L)'
;MPNLAELFLDSDKHYIYILPVAGLTIPGAYSFGDVSIHPANTLELNDIFKNTFDVFEERSQKQHDRLSAILSSTTIIVRDNAYAELLYNEVANIEILRKAIQKARPVVDFIRLNYGSILDKRLMTGRVGQLESGNTVALVTDTLGGLPRIVSADIYGNVLNVSHGIELLSTSVFDQLSIYKPDINETGNIVLHAMRLYSSALESSGPTEKFVEFMRIFEFIAFPDNYEKFQKVRAKITQHLARNSYDETRLEAEFRSYTGGTANDGLRTKIIHMGVQLDDLLNAGDIDSLLSRLQLYTTCCINDLLRFYNMPWQAVETFRDNNMQAARANKNNDPLYLPSRSVVFIDLDFLMEEFVDTYDFYEDLYPDKTLREPGIEEVILSCYPNLRIDNPDTLHEFIIYTADNVLGIAPDTELVFDVETRRFMGTVKVFSNTQDMYAEINADAQQIFMYTSESGPAKNQIGFVMNDDVPDQQLSELIMSERRTVNFIKNQNYSHKLLTNFVTASQVLGILIGVSASEL
;
A
#
# COMPACT_ATOMS: atom_id res chain seq x y z
N MET A 1 -0.03 -18.63 25.09
CA MET A 1 0.95 -18.06 24.15
C MET A 1 1.87 -19.20 23.74
N PRO A 2 2.35 -19.27 22.48
CA PRO A 2 3.27 -20.31 22.09
C PRO A 2 4.57 -20.14 22.87
N ASN A 3 4.97 -21.19 23.60
CA ASN A 3 6.27 -21.23 24.25
C ASN A 3 7.34 -21.30 23.14
N LEU A 4 8.48 -20.63 23.28
CA LEU A 4 9.62 -20.81 22.37
C LEU A 4 9.96 -22.30 22.14
N ALA A 5 9.75 -23.15 23.15
CA ALA A 5 9.83 -24.61 23.08
C ALA A 5 8.99 -25.21 21.92
N GLU A 6 7.80 -24.67 21.67
CA GLU A 6 6.87 -25.12 20.63
C GLU A 6 7.34 -24.72 19.22
N LEU A 7 8.13 -23.64 19.10
CA LEU A 7 8.73 -23.24 17.82
C LEU A 7 9.78 -24.24 17.31
N PHE A 8 10.22 -25.19 18.15
CA PHE A 8 11.24 -26.19 17.86
C PHE A 8 10.67 -27.60 17.57
N LEU A 9 9.38 -27.85 17.79
CA LEU A 9 8.83 -29.21 17.77
C LEU A 9 8.85 -29.88 16.37
N ASP A 10 8.95 -29.09 15.30
CA ASP A 10 8.79 -29.56 13.92
C ASP A 10 9.92 -29.15 12.95
N SER A 11 11.12 -28.80 13.43
CA SER A 11 12.23 -28.36 12.56
C SER A 11 13.51 -29.17 12.74
N ASP A 12 14.14 -29.56 11.62
CA ASP A 12 15.51 -30.11 11.58
C ASP A 12 16.59 -29.01 11.75
N LYS A 13 16.17 -27.75 11.90
CA LYS A 13 17.05 -26.60 12.10
C LYS A 13 17.32 -26.40 13.59
N HIS A 14 18.60 -26.31 13.92
CA HIS A 14 19.14 -26.19 15.26
C HIS A 14 19.23 -24.77 15.79
N TYR A 15 19.06 -23.73 14.97
CA TYR A 15 19.14 -22.35 15.42
C TYR A 15 17.96 -21.50 14.98
N ILE A 16 17.61 -20.56 15.86
CA ILE A 16 16.55 -19.58 15.66
C ILE A 16 17.13 -18.17 15.75
N TYR A 17 16.70 -17.31 14.83
CA TYR A 17 16.99 -15.89 14.78
C TYR A 17 15.66 -15.13 14.86
N ILE A 18 15.51 -14.26 15.85
CA ILE A 18 14.30 -13.46 16.07
C ILE A 18 14.67 -12.00 15.82
N LEU A 19 14.07 -11.43 14.78
CA LEU A 19 14.34 -10.09 14.29
C LEU A 19 13.10 -9.21 14.49
N PRO A 20 13.19 -8.07 15.20
CA PRO A 20 12.07 -7.14 15.32
C PRO A 20 11.78 -6.40 14.01
N VAL A 21 10.54 -5.97 13.85
CA VAL A 21 10.09 -5.06 12.79
C VAL A 21 9.24 -3.97 13.45
N ALA A 22 9.79 -2.76 13.51
CA ALA A 22 9.07 -1.60 14.05
C ALA A 22 7.93 -1.14 13.13
N GLY A 23 6.90 -0.53 13.70
CA GLY A 23 5.75 0.03 12.96
C GLY A 23 5.06 -0.98 12.05
N LEU A 24 4.89 -2.20 12.54
CA LEU A 24 4.10 -3.24 11.90
C LEU A 24 3.22 -3.90 12.95
N THR A 25 1.92 -3.90 12.73
CA THR A 25 0.93 -4.62 13.54
C THR A 25 0.30 -5.70 12.68
N ILE A 26 0.22 -6.92 13.21
CA ILE A 26 -0.41 -8.06 12.54
C ILE A 26 -1.38 -8.76 13.50
N PRO A 27 -2.47 -9.36 12.98
CA PRO A 27 -3.56 -9.84 13.84
C PRO A 27 -3.30 -11.25 14.40
N GLY A 28 -2.34 -11.97 13.83
CA GLY A 28 -1.98 -13.33 14.23
C GLY A 28 -0.66 -13.78 13.62
N ALA A 29 -0.11 -14.90 14.11
CA ALA A 29 1.11 -15.47 13.57
C ALA A 29 0.88 -16.13 12.20
N TYR A 30 1.89 -16.13 11.34
CA TYR A 30 1.88 -16.80 10.04
C TYR A 30 3.23 -17.44 9.72
N SER A 31 3.23 -18.63 9.12
CA SER A 31 4.45 -19.38 8.79
C SER A 31 4.61 -19.60 7.29
N PHE A 32 5.84 -19.37 6.82
CA PHE A 32 6.34 -19.59 5.48
C PHE A 32 7.35 -20.76 5.45
N GLY A 33 7.16 -21.77 6.31
CA GLY A 33 8.13 -22.84 6.54
C GLY A 33 9.19 -22.42 7.58
N ASP A 34 10.45 -22.31 7.17
CA ASP A 34 11.57 -21.94 8.05
C ASP A 34 11.55 -20.45 8.46
N VAL A 35 10.67 -19.64 7.86
CA VAL A 35 10.44 -18.25 8.25
C VAL A 35 9.02 -18.14 8.80
N SER A 36 8.82 -17.38 9.87
CA SER A 36 7.48 -17.04 10.37
C SER A 36 7.45 -15.63 10.91
N ILE A 37 6.27 -15.02 10.94
CA ILE A 37 6.05 -13.69 11.50
C ILE A 37 5.04 -13.80 12.65
N HIS A 38 5.31 -13.09 13.75
CA HIS A 38 4.55 -13.17 15.00
C HIS A 38 4.19 -11.77 15.50
N PRO A 39 2.95 -11.55 15.99
CA PRO A 39 2.54 -10.26 16.54
C PRO A 39 3.39 -9.85 17.74
N ALA A 40 3.43 -8.55 18.01
CA ALA A 40 4.05 -8.02 19.21
C ALA A 40 3.51 -8.68 20.49
N ASN A 41 4.37 -8.87 21.49
CA ASN A 41 4.03 -9.41 22.81
C ASN A 41 3.46 -10.84 22.80
N THR A 42 3.67 -11.63 21.74
CA THR A 42 3.18 -13.02 21.67
C THR A 42 4.24 -14.07 21.96
N LEU A 43 5.52 -13.70 21.96
CA LEU A 43 6.63 -14.61 22.23
C LEU A 43 6.97 -14.64 23.71
N GLU A 44 6.83 -15.81 24.34
CA GLU A 44 7.28 -16.04 25.71
C GLU A 44 8.68 -16.69 25.72
N LEU A 45 9.62 -16.05 26.41
CA LEU A 45 10.96 -16.61 26.65
C LEU A 45 10.93 -17.55 27.87
N ASN A 46 11.47 -18.76 27.70
CA ASN A 46 11.65 -19.72 28.80
C ASN A 46 12.57 -19.18 29.90
N ASP A 47 12.42 -19.67 31.13
CA ASP A 47 13.14 -19.15 32.30
C ASP A 47 14.67 -19.30 32.22
N ILE A 48 15.17 -20.27 31.44
CA ILE A 48 16.61 -20.41 31.13
C ILE A 48 17.14 -19.16 30.41
N PHE A 49 16.32 -18.54 29.56
CA PHE A 49 16.68 -17.31 28.86
C PHE A 49 16.73 -16.12 29.80
N LYS A 50 15.73 -15.95 30.68
CA LYS A 50 15.69 -14.87 31.67
C LYS A 50 16.94 -14.89 32.56
N ASN A 51 17.27 -16.08 33.07
CA ASN A 51 18.43 -16.28 33.95
C ASN A 51 19.78 -16.03 33.26
N THR A 52 19.88 -16.12 31.93
CA THR A 52 21.15 -15.90 31.21
C THR A 52 21.52 -14.41 31.12
N PHE A 53 20.53 -13.51 31.08
CA PHE A 53 20.76 -12.07 30.96
C PHE A 53 20.93 -11.35 32.31
N ASP A 54 20.49 -11.96 33.40
CA ASP A 54 20.56 -11.40 34.76
C ASP A 54 21.98 -11.50 35.40
N VAL A 55 22.91 -12.27 34.83
CA VAL A 55 24.23 -12.55 35.45
C VAL A 55 25.28 -11.44 35.23
N PHE A 56 25.04 -10.44 34.36
CA PHE A 56 26.06 -9.43 34.00
C PHE A 56 25.56 -7.98 34.12
N GLU A 57 25.48 -7.43 35.34
CA GLU A 57 24.75 -6.19 35.71
C GLU A 57 24.90 -4.95 34.79
N GLU A 58 26.07 -4.57 34.26
CA GLU A 58 26.17 -3.40 33.35
C GLU A 58 25.90 -3.71 31.86
N ARG A 59 26.21 -4.94 31.42
CA ARG A 59 25.75 -5.45 30.11
C ARG A 59 24.27 -5.84 30.14
N SER A 60 23.70 -6.03 31.32
CA SER A 60 22.33 -6.52 31.54
C SER A 60 21.32 -5.48 31.10
N GLN A 61 21.43 -4.21 31.50
CA GLN A 61 20.39 -3.20 31.19
C GLN A 61 20.25 -2.97 29.69
N LYS A 62 21.36 -2.73 28.97
CA LYS A 62 21.32 -2.53 27.52
C LYS A 62 20.79 -3.76 26.76
N GLN A 63 21.13 -4.96 27.23
CA GLN A 63 20.60 -6.19 26.63
C GLN A 63 19.13 -6.41 27.00
N HIS A 64 18.72 -6.03 28.20
CA HIS A 64 17.34 -6.07 28.66
C HIS A 64 16.47 -5.10 27.85
N ASP A 65 16.94 -3.87 27.63
CA ASP A 65 16.26 -2.87 26.79
C ASP A 65 16.09 -3.37 25.35
N ARG A 66 17.15 -3.98 24.79
CA ARG A 66 17.10 -4.60 23.46
C ARG A 66 16.13 -5.77 23.41
N LEU A 67 16.15 -6.63 24.42
CA LEU A 67 15.25 -7.79 24.51
C LEU A 67 13.80 -7.33 24.60
N SER A 68 13.52 -6.35 25.47
CA SER A 68 12.22 -5.72 25.62
C SER A 68 11.74 -5.14 24.29
N ALA A 69 12.60 -4.37 23.61
CA ALA A 69 12.28 -3.82 22.29
C ALA A 69 12.02 -4.90 21.21
N ILE A 70 12.73 -6.03 21.26
CA ILE A 70 12.47 -7.16 20.37
C ILE A 70 11.08 -7.75 20.64
N LEU A 71 10.76 -8.04 21.90
CA LEU A 71 9.52 -8.70 22.29
C LEU A 71 8.28 -7.80 22.16
N SER A 72 8.46 -6.49 22.31
CA SER A 72 7.39 -5.49 22.15
C SER A 72 7.10 -5.15 20.69
N SER A 73 7.88 -5.68 19.75
CA SER A 73 7.70 -5.47 18.30
C SER A 73 7.08 -6.69 17.63
N THR A 74 6.47 -6.50 16.47
CA THR A 74 6.24 -7.64 15.55
C THR A 74 7.60 -8.26 15.22
N THR A 75 7.67 -9.59 15.23
CA THR A 75 8.94 -10.31 15.05
C THR A 75 8.89 -11.24 13.86
N ILE A 76 10.01 -11.33 13.14
CA ILE A 76 10.24 -12.37 12.14
C ILE A 76 11.23 -13.37 12.72
N ILE A 77 10.82 -14.63 12.72
CA ILE A 77 11.59 -15.77 13.20
C ILE A 77 12.12 -16.52 11.99
N VAL A 78 13.44 -16.71 11.94
CA VAL A 78 14.14 -17.52 10.93
C VAL A 78 14.75 -18.74 11.61
N ARG A 79 14.45 -19.93 11.09
CA ARG A 79 15.06 -21.21 11.49
C ARG A 79 16.15 -21.58 10.49
N ASP A 80 17.36 -21.84 10.96
CA ASP A 80 18.49 -22.13 10.06
C ASP A 80 19.64 -22.88 10.75
N ASN A 81 20.34 -23.74 10.00
CA ASN A 81 21.56 -24.41 10.43
C ASN A 81 22.83 -23.70 9.95
N ALA A 82 22.73 -22.84 8.94
CA ALA A 82 23.89 -22.32 8.21
C ALA A 82 24.83 -21.41 9.02
N TYR A 83 24.49 -21.06 10.26
CA TYR A 83 25.25 -20.09 11.06
C TYR A 83 25.79 -20.65 12.37
N ALA A 84 25.69 -21.97 12.58
CA ALA A 84 26.13 -22.70 13.77
C ALA A 84 27.56 -22.32 14.23
N GLU A 85 28.48 -22.28 13.28
CA GLU A 85 29.92 -22.05 13.52
C GLU A 85 30.23 -20.59 13.92
N LEU A 86 29.32 -19.65 13.65
CA LEU A 86 29.52 -18.22 13.84
C LEU A 86 29.03 -17.71 15.20
N LEU A 87 28.19 -18.48 15.90
CA LEU A 87 27.47 -18.03 17.10
C LEU A 87 28.37 -17.65 18.27
N TYR A 88 29.49 -18.34 18.39
CA TYR A 88 30.48 -18.14 19.45
C TYR A 88 31.49 -17.03 19.16
N ASN A 89 31.43 -16.41 17.97
CA ASN A 89 32.38 -15.38 17.55
C ASN A 89 31.71 -14.00 17.54
N GLU A 90 32.12 -13.10 18.45
CA GLU A 90 31.57 -11.73 18.49
C GLU A 90 31.87 -10.92 17.22
N VAL A 91 32.94 -11.24 16.50
CA VAL A 91 33.30 -10.61 15.22
C VAL A 91 32.30 -10.99 14.12
N ALA A 92 31.56 -12.09 14.29
CA ALA A 92 30.61 -12.59 13.30
C ALA A 92 29.20 -11.97 13.39
N ASN A 93 28.94 -11.05 14.33
CA ASN A 93 27.62 -10.41 14.49
C ASN A 93 27.06 -9.82 13.20
N ILE A 94 27.92 -9.14 12.43
CA ILE A 94 27.54 -8.51 11.16
C ILE A 94 27.11 -9.57 10.15
N GLU A 95 27.84 -10.69 10.07
CA GLU A 95 27.55 -11.77 9.14
C GLU A 95 26.26 -12.51 9.52
N ILE A 96 26.07 -12.82 10.81
CA ILE A 96 24.84 -13.41 11.34
C ILE A 96 23.64 -12.52 10.99
N LEU A 97 23.71 -11.23 11.31
CA LEU A 97 22.63 -10.28 11.02
C LEU A 97 22.35 -10.18 9.53
N ARG A 98 23.38 -10.04 8.68
CA ARG A 98 23.19 -9.93 7.22
C ARG A 98 22.47 -11.15 6.65
N LYS A 99 22.85 -12.36 7.06
CA LYS A 99 22.23 -13.59 6.54
C LYS A 99 20.82 -13.79 7.08
N ALA A 100 20.58 -13.54 8.37
CA ALA A 100 19.24 -13.62 8.96
C ALA A 100 18.29 -12.56 8.35
N ILE A 101 18.75 -11.32 8.17
CA ILE A 101 18.01 -10.25 7.48
C ILE A 101 17.72 -10.64 6.04
N GLN A 102 18.67 -11.24 5.31
CA GLN A 102 18.44 -11.66 3.92
C GLN A 102 17.28 -12.66 3.80
N LYS A 103 17.14 -13.57 4.78
CA LYS A 103 16.03 -14.53 4.82
C LYS A 103 14.71 -13.95 5.29
N ALA A 104 14.73 -12.99 6.20
CA ALA A 104 13.50 -12.39 6.76
C ALA A 104 12.95 -11.23 5.92
N ARG A 105 13.83 -10.48 5.25
CA ARG A 105 13.49 -9.27 4.47
C ARG A 105 12.36 -9.45 3.46
N PRO A 106 12.24 -10.56 2.70
CA PRO A 106 11.17 -10.68 1.72
C PRO A 106 9.76 -10.55 2.31
N VAL A 107 9.56 -10.87 3.60
CA VAL A 107 8.26 -10.64 4.27
C VAL A 107 7.96 -9.14 4.34
N VAL A 108 8.92 -8.33 4.80
CA VAL A 108 8.76 -6.88 4.94
C VAL A 108 8.68 -6.20 3.59
N ASP A 109 9.52 -6.61 2.62
CA ASP A 109 9.49 -6.03 1.27
C ASP A 109 8.14 -6.31 0.58
N PHE A 110 7.53 -7.48 0.82
CA PHE A 110 6.19 -7.81 0.33
C PHE A 110 5.09 -7.00 1.02
N ILE A 111 5.16 -6.80 2.34
CA ILE A 111 4.21 -5.92 3.05
C ILE A 111 4.31 -4.50 2.47
N ARG A 112 5.52 -3.98 2.28
CA ARG A 112 5.74 -2.66 1.69
C ARG A 112 5.23 -2.57 0.25
N LEU A 113 5.38 -3.62 -0.56
CA LEU A 113 4.82 -3.69 -1.91
C LEU A 113 3.29 -3.50 -1.91
N ASN A 114 2.61 -4.14 -0.96
CA ASN A 114 1.15 -4.21 -0.94
C ASN A 114 0.48 -3.10 -0.12
N TYR A 115 1.19 -2.50 0.84
CA TYR A 115 0.64 -1.55 1.83
C TYR A 115 1.43 -0.26 1.96
N GLY A 116 2.66 -0.20 1.44
CA GLY A 116 3.50 0.99 1.53
C GLY A 116 3.03 2.12 0.62
N SER A 117 3.28 3.37 1.03
CA SER A 117 3.02 4.56 0.22
C SER A 117 4.29 5.34 -0.07
N ILE A 118 4.49 5.69 -1.33
CA ILE A 118 5.57 6.57 -1.76
C ILE A 118 5.34 8.01 -1.29
N LEU A 119 4.10 8.41 -1.02
CA LEU A 119 3.75 9.76 -0.58
C LEU A 119 3.67 9.87 0.93
N ASP A 120 3.05 8.89 1.58
CA ASP A 120 2.80 8.91 3.02
C ASP A 120 3.80 8.03 3.79
N LYS A 121 4.76 8.69 4.46
CA LYS A 121 5.76 8.02 5.30
C LYS A 121 5.18 7.35 6.55
N ARG A 122 3.92 7.66 6.93
CA ARG A 122 3.24 7.00 8.04
C ARG A 122 2.92 5.55 7.68
N LEU A 123 2.62 5.28 6.41
CA LEU A 123 2.36 3.95 5.86
C LEU A 123 3.65 3.22 5.48
N MET A 124 4.60 3.14 6.41
CA MET A 124 5.87 2.47 6.23
C MET A 124 6.17 1.58 7.41
N THR A 125 6.76 0.41 7.16
CA THR A 125 7.31 -0.45 8.20
C THR A 125 8.80 -0.15 8.43
N GLY A 126 9.30 -0.50 9.60
CA GLY A 126 10.72 -0.47 9.93
C GLY A 126 11.49 -1.52 9.11
N ARG A 127 12.82 -1.39 9.11
CA ARG A 127 13.67 -2.42 8.50
C ARG A 127 13.80 -3.61 9.43
N VAL A 128 13.91 -4.81 8.86
CA VAL A 128 14.13 -6.04 9.64
C VAL A 128 15.33 -5.90 10.57
N GLY A 129 15.10 -6.09 11.86
CA GLY A 129 16.11 -6.03 12.91
C GLY A 129 16.50 -4.61 13.35
N GLN A 130 16.07 -3.55 12.65
CA GLN A 130 16.41 -2.18 13.03
C GLN A 130 15.47 -1.69 14.15
N LEU A 131 16.04 -1.32 15.29
CA LEU A 131 15.33 -0.62 16.34
C LEU A 131 15.21 0.87 16.03
N GLU A 132 14.29 1.57 16.70
CA GLU A 132 14.16 3.05 16.60
C GLU A 132 15.43 3.79 17.00
N SER A 133 16.25 3.20 17.89
CA SER A 133 17.57 3.72 18.24
C SER A 133 18.59 3.65 17.10
N GLY A 134 18.26 3.00 15.99
CA GLY A 134 19.10 2.83 14.81
C GLY A 134 19.93 1.55 14.80
N ASN A 135 20.22 0.96 15.96
CA ASN A 135 20.96 -0.30 16.03
C ASN A 135 20.18 -1.43 15.37
N THR A 136 20.90 -2.30 14.66
CA THR A 136 20.33 -3.56 14.17
C THR A 136 20.58 -4.65 15.20
N VAL A 137 19.56 -5.42 15.54
CA VAL A 137 19.59 -6.47 16.56
C VAL A 137 18.88 -7.73 16.09
N ALA A 138 19.28 -8.86 16.65
CA ALA A 138 18.52 -10.11 16.62
C ALA A 138 18.76 -10.88 17.92
N LEU A 139 17.73 -11.58 18.41
CA LEU A 139 17.91 -12.61 19.43
C LEU A 139 18.22 -13.93 18.71
N VAL A 140 19.27 -14.60 19.15
CA VAL A 140 19.73 -15.85 18.57
C VAL A 140 19.78 -16.91 19.65
N THR A 141 19.31 -18.12 19.34
CA THR A 141 19.34 -19.25 20.27
C THR A 141 19.37 -20.57 19.51
N ASP A 142 19.74 -21.65 20.20
CA ASP A 142 19.67 -23.00 19.69
C ASP A 142 18.35 -23.70 20.06
N THR A 143 18.08 -24.86 19.44
CA THR A 143 16.90 -25.70 19.69
C THR A 143 16.76 -26.22 21.10
N LEU A 144 17.83 -26.21 21.88
CA LEU A 144 17.86 -26.69 23.26
C LEU A 144 17.77 -25.53 24.26
N GLY A 145 17.64 -24.29 23.78
CA GLY A 145 17.68 -23.08 24.61
C GLY A 145 19.01 -22.88 25.34
N GLY A 146 20.08 -23.53 24.87
CA GLY A 146 21.32 -23.72 25.61
C GLY A 146 22.12 -22.45 25.81
N LEU A 147 22.10 -21.50 24.86
CA LEU A 147 22.86 -20.25 24.92
C LEU A 147 22.20 -19.10 24.13
N PRO A 148 21.20 -18.42 24.69
CA PRO A 148 20.62 -17.25 24.05
C PRO A 148 21.56 -16.05 24.03
N ARG A 149 21.61 -15.37 22.90
CA ARG A 149 22.49 -14.21 22.68
C ARG A 149 21.78 -13.16 21.84
N ILE A 150 21.89 -11.89 22.24
CA ILE A 150 21.52 -10.77 21.38
C ILE A 150 22.74 -10.37 20.56
N VAL A 151 22.64 -10.54 19.25
CA VAL A 151 23.62 -10.00 18.31
C VAL A 151 23.21 -8.59 17.92
N SER A 152 24.17 -7.68 17.83
CA SER A 152 23.92 -6.30 17.44
C SER A 152 25.08 -5.72 16.66
N ALA A 153 24.76 -4.97 15.61
CA ALA A 153 25.70 -4.21 14.79
C ALA A 153 24.94 -3.11 14.02
N ASP A 154 25.69 -2.17 13.44
CA ASP A 154 25.12 -1.17 12.54
C ASP A 154 25.17 -1.70 11.10
N ILE A 155 24.06 -2.32 10.66
CA ILE A 155 23.92 -2.87 9.30
C ILE A 155 23.44 -1.81 8.31
N TYR A 156 22.58 -0.91 8.80
CA TYR A 156 21.97 0.16 8.00
C TYR A 156 22.74 1.47 8.21
N GLY A 157 22.91 2.24 7.13
CA GLY A 157 23.63 3.53 7.19
C GLY A 157 22.82 4.68 7.79
N ASN A 158 21.51 4.49 8.00
CA ASN A 158 20.61 5.49 8.57
C ASN A 158 19.46 4.84 9.35
N VAL A 159 18.81 5.61 10.21
CA VAL A 159 17.59 5.20 10.93
C VAL A 159 16.37 5.53 10.08
N LEU A 160 15.49 4.55 9.89
CA LEU A 160 14.19 4.78 9.28
C LEU A 160 13.19 5.15 10.38
N ASN A 161 12.74 6.41 10.41
CA ASN A 161 11.72 6.86 11.36
C ASN A 161 10.35 6.39 10.88
N VAL A 162 9.70 5.55 11.68
CA VAL A 162 8.35 5.06 11.44
C VAL A 162 7.44 5.64 12.50
N SER A 163 6.45 6.43 12.10
CA SER A 163 5.58 7.13 13.06
C SER A 163 4.33 6.33 13.42
N HIS A 164 3.56 5.89 12.43
CA HIS A 164 2.30 5.15 12.64
C HIS A 164 2.45 3.66 12.27
N GLY A 165 3.15 3.37 11.18
CA GLY A 165 3.37 2.00 10.75
C GLY A 165 2.26 1.45 9.86
N ILE A 166 2.31 0.14 9.62
CA ILE A 166 1.31 -0.59 8.85
C ILE A 166 0.58 -1.54 9.77
N GLU A 167 -0.75 -1.50 9.76
CA GLU A 167 -1.61 -2.46 10.45
C GLU A 167 -2.27 -3.39 9.42
N LEU A 168 -2.07 -4.70 9.62
CA LEU A 168 -2.73 -5.73 8.83
C LEU A 168 -3.97 -6.22 9.57
N LEU A 169 -5.11 -6.22 8.88
CA LEU A 169 -6.37 -6.73 9.42
C LEU A 169 -6.52 -8.25 9.27
N SER A 170 -5.73 -8.88 8.38
CA SER A 170 -5.75 -10.32 8.15
C SER A 170 -4.36 -10.86 7.82
N THR A 171 -4.08 -12.09 8.24
CA THR A 171 -2.88 -12.83 7.83
C THR A 171 -3.00 -13.46 6.43
N SER A 172 -4.20 -13.50 5.83
CA SER A 172 -4.43 -14.10 4.50
C SER A 172 -3.65 -13.41 3.37
N VAL A 173 -3.17 -12.18 3.57
CA VAL A 173 -2.30 -11.52 2.59
C VAL A 173 -1.01 -12.32 2.36
N PHE A 174 -0.55 -13.05 3.36
CA PHE A 174 0.66 -13.86 3.29
C PHE A 174 0.50 -15.11 2.41
N ASP A 175 -0.72 -15.55 2.12
CA ASP A 175 -0.98 -16.68 1.21
C ASP A 175 -0.49 -16.38 -0.23
N GLN A 176 -0.38 -15.11 -0.57
CA GLN A 176 0.11 -14.64 -1.87
C GLN A 176 1.65 -14.62 -1.95
N LEU A 177 2.34 -14.72 -0.81
CA LEU A 177 3.80 -14.65 -0.75
C LEU A 177 4.46 -15.98 -1.17
N SER A 178 4.56 -16.20 -2.48
CA SER A 178 5.05 -17.48 -3.02
C SER A 178 6.57 -17.65 -2.99
N ILE A 179 7.35 -16.61 -2.68
CA ILE A 179 8.82 -16.63 -2.69
C ILE A 179 9.49 -17.39 -1.53
N TYR A 180 8.71 -18.09 -0.70
CA TYR A 180 9.24 -19.03 0.30
C TYR A 180 8.96 -20.50 -0.04
N LYS A 181 8.29 -20.76 -1.17
CA LYS A 181 8.06 -22.11 -1.66
C LYS A 181 9.38 -22.72 -2.18
N PRO A 182 9.57 -24.05 -2.10
CA PRO A 182 10.84 -24.69 -2.43
C PRO A 182 11.20 -24.65 -3.93
N ASP A 183 10.27 -24.28 -4.80
CA ASP A 183 10.39 -24.33 -6.26
C ASP A 183 10.76 -22.99 -6.92
N ILE A 184 11.35 -22.06 -6.16
CA ILE A 184 11.85 -20.78 -6.70
C ILE A 184 12.84 -21.01 -7.83
N ASN A 185 12.63 -20.28 -8.93
CA ASN A 185 13.48 -20.29 -10.11
C ASN A 185 14.12 -18.89 -10.32
N GLU A 186 14.78 -18.65 -11.45
CA GLU A 186 15.43 -17.37 -11.78
C GLU A 186 14.48 -16.16 -11.65
N THR A 187 13.22 -16.29 -12.10
CA THR A 187 12.22 -15.23 -11.98
C THR A 187 11.92 -14.89 -10.51
N GLY A 188 11.93 -15.90 -9.63
CA GLY A 188 11.78 -15.69 -8.20
C GLY A 188 12.96 -14.91 -7.59
N ASN A 189 14.18 -15.12 -8.06
CA ASN A 189 15.32 -14.30 -7.65
C ASN A 189 15.20 -12.85 -8.15
N ILE A 190 14.72 -12.68 -9.39
CA ILE A 190 14.48 -11.35 -9.98
C ILE A 190 13.40 -10.60 -9.19
N VAL A 191 12.28 -11.24 -8.86
CA VAL A 191 11.19 -10.57 -8.13
C VAL A 191 11.59 -10.21 -6.70
N LEU A 192 12.39 -11.06 -6.01
CA LEU A 192 12.98 -10.72 -4.72
C LEU A 192 13.84 -9.46 -4.80
N HIS A 193 14.64 -9.32 -5.85
CA HIS A 193 15.44 -8.10 -6.05
C HIS A 193 14.58 -6.89 -6.40
N ALA A 194 13.54 -7.06 -7.22
CA ALA A 194 12.61 -5.99 -7.58
C ALA A 194 11.85 -5.45 -6.36
N MET A 195 11.36 -6.32 -5.47
CA MET A 195 10.71 -5.92 -4.21
C MET A 195 11.67 -5.16 -3.29
N ARG A 196 12.94 -5.56 -3.26
CA ARG A 196 13.98 -4.84 -2.52
C ARG A 196 14.23 -3.45 -3.07
N LEU A 197 14.36 -3.31 -4.39
CA LEU A 197 14.53 -2.00 -5.04
C LEU A 197 13.32 -1.10 -4.78
N TYR A 198 12.10 -1.66 -4.87
CA TYR A 198 10.87 -0.95 -4.54
C TYR A 198 10.86 -0.45 -3.09
N SER A 199 11.24 -1.31 -2.14
CA SER A 199 11.38 -0.91 -0.73
C SER A 199 12.42 0.20 -0.53
N SER A 200 13.52 0.20 -1.30
CA SER A 200 14.48 1.31 -1.29
C SER A 200 13.89 2.60 -1.86
N ALA A 201 13.06 2.53 -2.90
CA ALA A 201 12.36 3.69 -3.44
C ALA A 201 11.44 4.36 -2.40
N LEU A 202 10.73 3.56 -1.60
CA LEU A 202 9.89 4.07 -0.51
C LEU A 202 10.70 4.78 0.60
N GLU A 203 11.93 4.34 0.84
CA GLU A 203 12.81 4.92 1.86
C GLU A 203 13.54 6.20 1.41
N SER A 204 13.50 6.53 0.11
CA SER A 204 14.18 7.70 -0.45
C SER A 204 13.63 9.02 0.11
N SER A 205 14.52 9.99 0.35
CA SER A 205 14.23 11.20 1.12
C SER A 205 13.44 12.27 0.37
N GLY A 206 13.56 12.36 -0.96
CA GLY A 206 12.91 13.38 -1.79
C GLY A 206 12.30 12.87 -3.10
N PRO A 207 11.47 13.70 -3.77
CA PRO A 207 10.77 13.30 -4.99
C PRO A 207 11.69 12.89 -6.14
N THR A 208 12.78 13.64 -6.33
CA THR A 208 13.79 13.36 -7.37
C THR A 208 14.42 11.98 -7.19
N GLU A 209 14.85 11.63 -5.99
CA GLU A 209 15.44 10.30 -5.73
C GLU A 209 14.42 9.18 -5.93
N LYS A 210 13.17 9.38 -5.48
CA LYS A 210 12.08 8.41 -5.68
C LYS A 210 11.82 8.14 -7.16
N PHE A 211 11.79 9.20 -7.98
CA PHE A 211 11.66 9.06 -9.44
C PHE A 211 12.83 8.27 -10.04
N VAL A 212 14.07 8.58 -9.66
CA VAL A 212 15.26 7.87 -10.16
C VAL A 212 15.21 6.39 -9.79
N GLU A 213 14.82 6.05 -8.56
CA GLU A 213 14.66 4.65 -8.14
C GLU A 213 13.57 3.93 -8.94
N PHE A 214 12.43 4.56 -9.26
CA PHE A 214 11.43 3.95 -10.15
C PHE A 214 11.95 3.72 -11.56
N MET A 215 12.73 4.65 -12.13
CA MET A 215 13.34 4.44 -13.44
C MET A 215 14.29 3.24 -13.42
N ARG A 216 15.08 3.09 -12.36
CA ARG A 216 15.98 1.95 -12.15
C ARG A 216 15.20 0.64 -12.00
N ILE A 217 14.09 0.65 -11.27
CA ILE A 217 13.22 -0.52 -11.12
C ILE A 217 12.65 -0.94 -12.48
N PHE A 218 12.19 0.00 -13.30
CA PHE A 218 11.71 -0.32 -14.65
C PHE A 218 12.79 -0.91 -15.54
N GLU A 219 14.00 -0.33 -15.54
CA GLU A 219 15.14 -0.88 -16.29
C GLU A 219 15.42 -2.33 -15.86
N PHE A 220 15.46 -2.60 -14.55
CA PHE A 220 15.70 -3.93 -14.01
C PHE A 220 14.59 -4.94 -14.30
N ILE A 221 13.32 -4.56 -14.11
CA ILE A 221 12.17 -5.42 -14.39
C ILE A 221 12.08 -5.75 -15.89
N ALA A 222 12.41 -4.80 -16.76
CA ALA A 222 12.37 -5.05 -18.20
C ALA A 222 13.51 -5.96 -18.65
N PHE A 223 14.74 -5.72 -18.16
CA PHE A 223 15.96 -6.41 -18.58
C PHE A 223 16.87 -6.68 -17.37
N PRO A 224 16.67 -7.80 -16.64
CA PRO A 224 17.39 -8.08 -15.41
C PRO A 224 18.89 -8.39 -15.64
N ASP A 225 19.25 -8.91 -16.81
CA ASP A 225 20.62 -9.38 -17.10
C ASP A 225 21.48 -8.34 -17.86
N ASN A 226 20.87 -7.30 -18.42
CA ASN A 226 21.56 -6.39 -19.31
C ASN A 226 20.99 -4.98 -19.32
N TYR A 227 21.86 -4.01 -19.57
CA TYR A 227 21.45 -2.64 -19.82
C TYR A 227 20.84 -2.51 -21.23
N GLU A 228 19.70 -1.81 -21.32
CA GLU A 228 19.02 -1.55 -22.58
C GLU A 228 18.54 -0.09 -22.68
N LYS A 229 18.30 0.35 -23.92
CA LYS A 229 17.73 1.69 -24.15
C LYS A 229 16.34 1.77 -23.54
N PHE A 230 16.03 2.89 -22.88
CA PHE A 230 14.74 3.07 -22.20
C PHE A 230 13.52 2.96 -23.14
N GLN A 231 13.72 3.20 -24.45
CA GLN A 231 12.69 2.95 -25.47
C GLN A 231 12.23 1.49 -25.52
N LYS A 232 13.12 0.52 -25.26
CA LYS A 232 12.76 -0.90 -25.13
C LYS A 232 12.19 -1.19 -23.75
N VAL A 233 12.72 -0.55 -22.71
CA VAL A 233 12.23 -0.70 -21.32
C VAL A 233 10.75 -0.35 -21.25
N ARG A 234 10.36 0.85 -21.73
CA ARG A 234 8.95 1.28 -21.72
C ARG A 234 8.05 0.31 -22.47
N ALA A 235 8.52 -0.29 -23.57
CA ALA A 235 7.74 -1.29 -24.30
C ALA A 235 7.46 -2.52 -23.42
N LYS A 236 8.46 -3.05 -22.71
CA LYS A 236 8.29 -4.16 -21.77
C LYS A 236 7.40 -3.81 -20.58
N ILE A 237 7.51 -2.60 -20.04
CA ILE A 237 6.61 -2.14 -18.96
C ILE A 237 5.17 -2.02 -19.46
N THR A 238 4.93 -1.44 -20.66
CA THR A 238 3.58 -1.36 -21.24
C THR A 238 2.97 -2.75 -21.45
N GLN A 239 3.77 -3.78 -21.78
CA GLN A 239 3.28 -5.16 -21.91
C GLN A 239 2.74 -5.76 -20.60
N HIS A 240 3.12 -5.25 -19.43
CA HIS A 240 2.49 -5.62 -18.15
C HIS A 240 1.17 -4.88 -17.92
N LEU A 241 1.07 -3.65 -18.39
CA LEU A 241 0.05 -2.70 -17.95
C LEU A 241 -1.16 -2.59 -18.89
N ALA A 242 -0.94 -2.74 -20.20
CA ALA A 242 -1.98 -2.49 -21.20
C ALA A 242 -3.11 -3.53 -21.13
N ARG A 243 -4.36 -3.07 -21.03
CA ARG A 243 -5.56 -3.93 -21.07
C ARG A 243 -6.33 -3.84 -22.38
N ASN A 244 -6.12 -2.75 -23.11
CA ASN A 244 -6.72 -2.50 -24.41
C ASN A 244 -5.79 -1.64 -25.30
N SER A 245 -6.18 -1.46 -26.57
CA SER A 245 -5.39 -0.66 -27.52
C SER A 245 -5.28 0.82 -27.15
N TYR A 246 -6.23 1.33 -26.37
CA TYR A 246 -6.18 2.70 -25.87
C TYR A 246 -5.09 2.87 -24.81
N ASP A 247 -5.00 1.93 -23.85
CA ASP A 247 -3.95 1.90 -22.83
C ASP A 247 -2.56 1.84 -23.45
N GLU A 248 -2.37 1.04 -24.49
CA GLU A 248 -1.09 0.98 -25.20
C GLU A 248 -0.65 2.37 -25.68
N THR A 249 -1.55 3.08 -26.36
CA THR A 249 -1.28 4.43 -26.90
C THR A 249 -1.05 5.45 -25.78
N ARG A 250 -1.88 5.42 -24.74
CA ARG A 250 -1.77 6.31 -23.58
C ARG A 250 -0.45 6.12 -22.85
N LEU A 251 -0.12 4.87 -22.50
CA LEU A 251 1.10 4.52 -21.78
C LEU A 251 2.35 4.86 -22.61
N GLU A 252 2.31 4.66 -23.93
CA GLU A 252 3.42 5.08 -24.80
C GLU A 252 3.66 6.59 -24.72
N ALA A 253 2.59 7.40 -24.85
CA ALA A 253 2.69 8.86 -24.76
C ALA A 253 3.19 9.31 -23.38
N GLU A 254 2.70 8.67 -22.32
CA GLU A 254 3.06 8.96 -20.94
C GLU A 254 4.52 8.60 -20.64
N PHE A 255 4.97 7.37 -20.95
CA PHE A 255 6.38 7.01 -20.77
C PHE A 255 7.31 7.85 -21.63
N ARG A 256 6.86 8.34 -22.79
CA ARG A 256 7.62 9.27 -23.62
C ARG A 256 7.82 10.61 -22.94
N SER A 257 6.84 11.15 -22.21
CA SER A 257 7.03 12.40 -21.44
C SER A 257 8.03 12.21 -20.30
N TYR A 258 8.05 11.02 -19.67
CA TYR A 258 9.01 10.72 -18.61
C TYR A 258 10.43 10.56 -19.13
N THR A 259 10.61 9.99 -20.32
CA THR A 259 11.95 9.50 -20.75
C THR A 259 12.53 10.24 -21.95
N GLY A 260 11.72 11.06 -22.60
CA GLY A 260 12.08 11.84 -23.78
C GLY A 260 11.76 11.11 -25.08
N GLY A 261 11.57 11.92 -26.13
CA GLY A 261 11.44 11.45 -27.50
C GLY A 261 12.77 11.54 -28.27
N THR A 262 12.68 12.01 -29.51
CA THR A 262 13.85 12.30 -30.37
C THR A 262 14.58 13.59 -29.99
N ALA A 263 13.96 14.46 -29.18
CA ALA A 263 14.50 15.74 -28.74
C ALA A 263 15.21 15.70 -27.37
N ASN A 264 15.28 14.55 -26.70
CA ASN A 264 15.92 14.37 -25.38
C ASN A 264 15.41 15.36 -24.29
N ASP A 265 14.10 15.63 -24.27
CA ASP A 265 13.45 16.65 -23.45
C ASP A 265 12.65 16.12 -22.23
N GLY A 266 12.57 14.79 -22.07
CA GLY A 266 11.80 14.18 -20.99
C GLY A 266 12.42 14.32 -19.60
N LEU A 267 11.60 14.10 -18.57
CA LEU A 267 11.98 14.26 -17.15
C LEU A 267 13.27 13.53 -16.79
N ARG A 268 13.42 12.26 -17.19
CA ARG A 268 14.61 11.42 -16.96
C ARG A 268 15.87 12.07 -17.50
N THR A 269 15.83 12.71 -18.67
CA THR A 269 17.00 13.38 -19.22
C THR A 269 17.36 14.61 -18.41
N LYS A 270 16.36 15.45 -18.07
CA LYS A 270 16.58 16.64 -17.23
C LYS A 270 17.12 16.27 -15.85
N ILE A 271 16.57 15.23 -15.23
CA ILE A 271 16.94 14.80 -13.88
C ILE A 271 18.29 14.07 -13.89
N ILE A 272 18.41 12.98 -14.65
CA ILE A 272 19.59 12.10 -14.61
C ILE A 272 20.79 12.70 -15.35
N HIS A 273 20.57 13.37 -16.48
CA HIS A 273 21.66 13.89 -17.31
C HIS A 273 21.99 15.36 -17.05
N MET A 274 20.99 16.17 -16.65
CA MET A 274 21.21 17.61 -16.39
C MET A 274 21.18 17.96 -14.89
N GLY A 275 20.88 17.01 -14.00
CA GLY A 275 20.89 17.23 -12.55
C GLY A 275 19.78 18.14 -12.03
N VAL A 276 18.69 18.30 -12.79
CA VAL A 276 17.57 19.17 -12.41
C VAL A 276 16.67 18.43 -11.40
N GLN A 277 16.15 19.15 -10.40
CA GLN A 277 15.24 18.58 -9.40
C GLN A 277 13.81 18.47 -9.96
N LEU A 278 13.03 17.51 -9.46
CA LEU A 278 11.61 17.41 -9.81
C LEU A 278 10.82 18.66 -9.39
N ASP A 279 11.15 19.21 -8.23
CA ASP A 279 10.54 20.41 -7.66
C ASP A 279 10.75 21.67 -8.52
N ASP A 280 11.80 21.68 -9.36
CA ASP A 280 12.07 22.77 -10.32
C ASP A 280 11.27 22.60 -11.63
N LEU A 281 10.75 21.40 -11.89
CA LEU A 281 10.11 21.02 -13.15
C LEU A 281 8.59 20.95 -13.07
N LEU A 282 8.05 20.61 -11.89
CA LEU A 282 6.64 20.31 -11.67
C LEU A 282 6.18 20.92 -10.34
N ASN A 283 4.89 21.24 -10.23
CA ASN A 283 4.29 21.61 -8.94
C ASN A 283 4.09 20.37 -8.05
N ALA A 284 3.86 20.58 -6.75
CA ALA A 284 3.70 19.50 -5.77
C ALA A 284 2.60 18.48 -6.14
N GLY A 285 1.44 18.94 -6.63
CA GLY A 285 0.35 18.04 -7.03
C GLY A 285 0.71 17.15 -8.23
N ASP A 286 1.45 17.70 -9.19
CA ASP A 286 1.94 16.95 -10.35
C ASP A 286 3.03 15.94 -9.96
N ILE A 287 3.87 16.28 -8.99
CA ILE A 287 4.87 15.37 -8.40
C ILE A 287 4.17 14.20 -7.71
N ASP A 288 3.19 14.46 -6.84
CA ASP A 288 2.44 13.43 -6.13
C ASP A 288 1.71 12.50 -7.10
N SER A 289 1.10 13.09 -8.13
CA SER A 289 0.43 12.37 -9.21
C SER A 289 1.41 11.48 -10.00
N LEU A 290 2.59 12.00 -10.33
CA LEU A 290 3.65 11.25 -11.01
C LEU A 290 4.13 10.07 -10.18
N LEU A 291 4.51 10.29 -8.91
CA LEU A 291 5.05 9.25 -8.05
C LEU A 291 4.01 8.15 -7.76
N SER A 292 2.74 8.52 -7.58
CA SER A 292 1.64 7.55 -7.41
C SER A 292 1.46 6.66 -8.63
N ARG A 293 1.53 7.23 -9.85
CA ARG A 293 1.46 6.44 -11.10
C ARG A 293 2.65 5.48 -11.21
N LEU A 294 3.86 5.97 -10.93
CA LEU A 294 5.07 5.14 -10.97
C LEU A 294 5.01 4.00 -9.95
N GLN A 295 4.51 4.26 -8.74
CA GLN A 295 4.23 3.22 -7.74
C GLN A 295 3.24 2.17 -8.27
N LEU A 296 2.10 2.59 -8.80
CA LEU A 296 1.09 1.68 -9.36
C LEU A 296 1.69 0.79 -10.46
N TYR A 297 2.37 1.40 -11.43
CA TYR A 297 2.97 0.67 -12.55
C TYR A 297 4.00 -0.34 -12.07
N THR A 298 4.85 0.06 -11.14
CA THR A 298 5.86 -0.82 -10.54
C THR A 298 5.23 -1.98 -9.79
N THR A 299 4.20 -1.71 -8.99
CA THR A 299 3.48 -2.74 -8.21
C THR A 299 2.82 -3.76 -9.14
N CYS A 300 2.16 -3.32 -10.21
CA CYS A 300 1.59 -4.22 -11.21
C CYS A 300 2.65 -5.13 -11.84
N CYS A 301 3.80 -4.57 -12.23
CA CYS A 301 4.87 -5.36 -12.84
C CYS A 301 5.44 -6.39 -11.86
N ILE A 302 5.72 -6.00 -10.61
CA ILE A 302 6.27 -6.91 -9.59
C ILE A 302 5.27 -8.02 -9.26
N ASN A 303 3.97 -7.68 -9.16
CA ASN A 303 2.92 -8.67 -8.91
C ASN A 303 2.76 -9.67 -10.06
N ASP A 304 2.93 -9.25 -11.31
CA ASP A 304 3.00 -10.19 -12.42
C ASP A 304 4.20 -11.12 -12.28
N LEU A 305 5.40 -10.59 -11.98
CA LEU A 305 6.60 -11.42 -11.76
C LEU A 305 6.41 -12.44 -10.63
N LEU A 306 5.73 -12.06 -9.54
CA LEU A 306 5.41 -12.97 -8.43
C LEU A 306 4.59 -14.19 -8.88
N ARG A 307 3.71 -14.05 -9.88
CA ARG A 307 2.93 -15.18 -10.42
C ARG A 307 3.80 -16.21 -11.15
N PHE A 308 4.97 -15.79 -11.63
CA PHE A 308 5.91 -16.61 -12.39
C PHE A 308 7.17 -16.98 -11.57
N TYR A 309 7.13 -16.84 -10.25
CA TYR A 309 8.31 -17.01 -9.37
C TYR A 309 9.06 -18.35 -9.54
N ASN A 310 8.36 -19.42 -9.92
CA ASN A 310 8.90 -20.77 -10.13
C ASN A 310 9.20 -21.08 -11.61
N MET A 311 9.04 -20.11 -12.51
CA MET A 311 9.22 -20.28 -13.95
C MET A 311 10.52 -19.61 -14.43
N PRO A 312 11.09 -20.06 -15.57
CA PRO A 312 12.15 -19.32 -16.25
C PRO A 312 11.63 -17.98 -16.79
N TRP A 313 12.53 -17.04 -17.01
CA TRP A 313 12.26 -15.69 -17.50
C TRP A 313 11.51 -15.68 -18.84
N GLN A 314 11.77 -16.68 -19.68
CA GLN A 314 11.08 -16.85 -20.96
C GLN A 314 9.55 -16.98 -20.80
N ALA A 315 9.07 -17.49 -19.66
CA ALA A 315 7.64 -17.54 -19.38
C ALA A 315 7.05 -16.13 -19.17
N VAL A 316 7.80 -15.23 -18.52
CA VAL A 316 7.43 -13.82 -18.36
C VAL A 316 7.38 -13.12 -19.72
N GLU A 317 8.35 -13.37 -20.59
CA GLU A 317 8.37 -12.81 -21.95
C GLU A 317 7.15 -13.28 -22.77
N THR A 318 6.81 -14.56 -22.66
CA THR A 318 5.62 -15.13 -23.32
C THR A 318 4.34 -14.50 -22.77
N PHE A 319 4.25 -14.31 -21.45
CA PHE A 319 3.13 -13.61 -20.81
C PHE A 319 2.98 -12.17 -21.31
N ARG A 320 4.08 -11.41 -21.35
CA ARG A 320 4.12 -10.02 -21.85
C ARG A 320 3.59 -9.92 -23.29
N ASP A 321 4.06 -10.80 -24.17
CA ASP A 321 3.66 -10.81 -25.57
C ASP A 321 2.17 -11.16 -25.72
N ASN A 322 1.69 -12.18 -24.99
CA ASN A 322 0.28 -12.57 -24.97
C ASN A 322 -0.62 -11.45 -24.43
N ASN A 323 -0.22 -10.80 -23.35
CA ASN A 323 -0.99 -9.72 -22.73
C ASN A 323 -1.14 -8.54 -23.70
N MET A 324 -0.06 -8.17 -24.38
CA MET A 324 -0.09 -7.10 -25.40
C MET A 324 -0.94 -7.47 -26.62
N GLN A 325 -0.90 -8.72 -27.08
CA GLN A 325 -1.79 -9.18 -28.16
C GLN A 325 -3.26 -9.10 -27.75
N ALA A 326 -3.59 -9.53 -26.52
CA ALA A 326 -4.92 -9.44 -25.96
C ALA A 326 -5.38 -7.97 -25.84
N ALA A 327 -4.51 -7.08 -25.36
CA ALA A 327 -4.79 -5.65 -25.29
C ALA A 327 -5.08 -5.05 -26.67
N ARG A 328 -4.28 -5.36 -27.69
CA ARG A 328 -4.52 -4.86 -29.06
C ARG A 328 -5.81 -5.36 -29.68
N ALA A 329 -6.22 -6.59 -29.34
CA ALA A 329 -7.49 -7.17 -29.76
C ALA A 329 -8.68 -6.54 -29.04
N ASN A 330 -8.51 -6.13 -27.78
CA ASN A 330 -9.53 -5.45 -26.99
C ASN A 330 -9.71 -3.99 -27.44
N LYS A 331 -10.86 -3.70 -28.04
CA LYS A 331 -11.25 -2.35 -28.50
C LYS A 331 -12.09 -1.58 -27.48
N ASN A 332 -12.29 -2.12 -26.28
CA ASN A 332 -12.85 -1.36 -25.18
C ASN A 332 -11.91 -0.18 -24.86
N ASN A 333 -12.47 0.98 -24.55
CA ASN A 333 -11.72 2.20 -24.24
C ASN A 333 -11.59 2.45 -22.73
N ASP A 334 -12.09 1.54 -21.88
CA ASP A 334 -11.95 1.64 -20.43
C ASP A 334 -10.47 1.75 -20.03
N PRO A 335 -10.01 2.90 -19.52
CA PRO A 335 -8.59 3.09 -19.23
C PRO A 335 -8.14 2.20 -18.07
N LEU A 336 -6.87 1.81 -18.07
CA LEU A 336 -6.20 1.37 -16.86
C LEU A 336 -6.37 2.45 -15.79
N TYR A 337 -7.01 2.07 -14.70
CA TYR A 337 -7.36 2.90 -13.56
C TYR A 337 -6.22 3.85 -13.13
N LEU A 338 -6.54 5.14 -13.01
CA LEU A 338 -5.61 6.20 -12.60
C LEU A 338 -6.14 6.86 -11.31
N PRO A 339 -5.53 6.59 -10.14
CA PRO A 339 -6.01 7.11 -8.85
C PRO A 339 -6.25 8.63 -8.84
N SER A 340 -5.35 9.40 -9.45
CA SER A 340 -5.39 10.87 -9.50
C SER A 340 -6.44 11.45 -10.46
N ARG A 341 -7.33 10.63 -11.02
CA ARG A 341 -8.41 11.02 -11.94
C ARG A 341 -9.72 10.31 -11.60
N SER A 342 -9.90 9.93 -10.34
CA SER A 342 -11.08 9.23 -9.85
C SER A 342 -12.13 10.21 -9.35
N VAL A 343 -13.39 9.93 -9.65
CA VAL A 343 -14.56 10.54 -8.99
C VAL A 343 -15.32 9.43 -8.28
N VAL A 344 -15.67 9.66 -7.01
CA VAL A 344 -16.42 8.70 -6.20
C VAL A 344 -17.78 9.33 -5.88
N PHE A 345 -18.85 8.61 -6.21
CA PHE A 345 -20.22 8.93 -5.84
C PHE A 345 -20.72 7.95 -4.78
N ILE A 346 -21.06 8.46 -3.61
CA ILE A 346 -21.57 7.67 -2.47
C ILE A 346 -23.07 7.91 -2.33
N ASP A 347 -23.84 6.82 -2.35
CA ASP A 347 -25.24 6.83 -1.95
C ASP A 347 -25.38 6.99 -0.43
N LEU A 348 -25.89 8.15 0.00
CA LEU A 348 -26.06 8.42 1.42
C LEU A 348 -27.30 7.72 2.00
N ASP A 349 -28.32 7.46 1.19
CA ASP A 349 -29.53 6.77 1.65
C ASP A 349 -29.19 5.32 2.00
N PHE A 350 -28.41 4.65 1.14
CA PHE A 350 -27.80 3.35 1.44
C PHE A 350 -27.01 3.34 2.75
N LEU A 351 -26.14 4.34 2.95
CA LEU A 351 -25.33 4.45 4.16
C LEU A 351 -26.20 4.58 5.42
N MET A 352 -27.26 5.39 5.34
CA MET A 352 -28.21 5.59 6.44
C MET A 352 -29.09 4.37 6.68
N GLU A 353 -29.53 3.66 5.64
CA GLU A 353 -30.26 2.39 5.76
C GLU A 353 -29.42 1.33 6.49
N GLU A 354 -28.13 1.19 6.16
CA GLU A 354 -27.22 0.26 6.85
C GLU A 354 -27.00 0.66 8.33
N PHE A 355 -26.99 1.95 8.65
CA PHE A 355 -26.96 2.41 10.05
C PHE A 355 -28.23 2.03 10.82
N VAL A 356 -29.41 2.18 10.19
CA VAL A 356 -30.70 1.83 10.79
C VAL A 356 -30.79 0.32 11.02
N ASP A 357 -30.42 -0.50 10.04
CA ASP A 357 -30.44 -1.96 10.17
C ASP A 357 -29.47 -2.48 11.25
N THR A 358 -28.38 -1.75 11.49
CA THR A 358 -27.42 -2.08 12.56
C THR A 358 -27.88 -1.58 13.93
N TYR A 359 -28.81 -0.63 13.99
CA TYR A 359 -29.34 -0.06 15.23
C TYR A 359 -29.99 -1.14 16.10
N ASP A 360 -30.85 -1.97 15.48
CA ASP A 360 -31.54 -3.07 16.15
C ASP A 360 -30.55 -4.09 16.73
N PHE A 361 -29.49 -4.41 15.98
CA PHE A 361 -28.45 -5.35 16.42
C PHE A 361 -27.58 -4.77 17.55
N TYR A 362 -27.28 -3.47 17.50
CA TYR A 362 -26.47 -2.79 18.50
C TYR A 362 -27.22 -2.62 19.83
N GLU A 363 -28.50 -2.27 19.81
CA GLU A 363 -29.34 -2.21 21.02
C GLU A 363 -29.46 -3.58 21.70
N ASP A 364 -29.53 -4.66 20.91
CA ASP A 364 -29.53 -6.04 21.44
C ASP A 364 -28.21 -6.42 22.14
N LEU A 365 -27.06 -5.98 21.60
CA LEU A 365 -25.73 -6.27 22.16
C LEU A 365 -25.34 -5.36 23.32
N TYR A 366 -25.81 -4.11 23.31
CA TYR A 366 -25.46 -3.07 24.28
C TYR A 366 -26.70 -2.30 24.76
N PRO A 367 -27.62 -2.94 25.51
CA PRO A 367 -28.90 -2.36 25.91
C PRO A 367 -28.78 -1.12 26.81
N ASP A 368 -27.61 -0.90 27.43
CA ASP A 368 -27.32 0.25 28.28
C ASP A 368 -26.67 1.42 27.52
N LYS A 369 -26.45 1.30 26.20
CA LYS A 369 -25.82 2.32 25.36
C LYS A 369 -26.79 2.81 24.29
N THR A 370 -26.97 4.11 24.20
CA THR A 370 -27.67 4.74 23.08
C THR A 370 -26.70 4.99 21.93
N LEU A 371 -27.01 4.45 20.75
CA LEU A 371 -26.27 4.77 19.53
C LEU A 371 -26.75 6.13 19.02
N ARG A 372 -25.81 7.05 18.79
CA ARG A 372 -26.08 8.37 18.19
C ARG A 372 -25.98 8.24 16.68
N GLU A 373 -26.93 8.83 15.95
CA GLU A 373 -26.80 9.00 14.51
C GLU A 373 -25.50 9.79 14.20
N PRO A 374 -24.63 9.29 13.31
CA PRO A 374 -23.40 9.98 12.98
C PRO A 374 -23.70 11.27 12.23
N GLY A 375 -22.95 12.32 12.54
CA GLY A 375 -23.02 13.57 11.77
C GLY A 375 -22.41 13.40 10.37
N ILE A 376 -22.82 14.23 9.40
CA ILE A 376 -22.21 14.26 8.05
C ILE A 376 -20.68 14.36 8.13
N GLU A 377 -20.16 15.18 9.03
CA GLU A 377 -18.72 15.35 9.26
C GLU A 377 -18.05 14.01 9.63
N GLU A 378 -18.67 13.23 10.51
CA GLU A 378 -18.17 11.91 10.95
C GLU A 378 -18.22 10.88 9.80
N VAL A 379 -19.27 10.92 8.98
CA VAL A 379 -19.37 10.06 7.78
C VAL A 379 -18.29 10.41 6.76
N ILE A 380 -18.09 11.70 6.46
CA ILE A 380 -17.02 12.15 5.56
C ILE A 380 -15.65 11.74 6.10
N LEU A 381 -15.41 11.94 7.40
CA LEU A 381 -14.15 11.58 8.05
C LEU A 381 -13.89 10.08 8.07
N SER A 382 -14.93 9.25 8.19
CA SER A 382 -14.78 7.78 8.15
C SER A 382 -14.53 7.27 6.72
N CYS A 383 -15.08 7.97 5.73
CA CYS A 383 -14.82 7.70 4.32
C CYS A 383 -13.42 8.15 3.89
N TYR A 384 -12.91 9.25 4.46
CA TYR A 384 -11.72 9.94 3.99
C TYR A 384 -10.41 9.13 4.04
N PRO A 385 -10.07 8.37 5.10
CA PRO A 385 -8.91 7.48 5.14
C PRO A 385 -8.86 6.48 3.98
N ASN A 386 -10.04 6.02 3.55
CA ASN A 386 -10.18 5.05 2.46
C ASN A 386 -9.91 5.65 1.09
N LEU A 387 -9.92 6.99 0.95
CA LEU A 387 -9.62 7.67 -0.31
C LEU A 387 -8.13 7.74 -0.61
N ARG A 388 -7.27 7.54 0.40
CA ARG A 388 -5.80 7.60 0.28
C ARG A 388 -5.29 8.90 -0.35
N ILE A 389 -6.04 9.99 -0.19
CA ILE A 389 -5.66 11.35 -0.59
C ILE A 389 -5.00 11.98 0.64
N ASP A 390 -3.70 11.77 0.83
CA ASP A 390 -3.00 12.37 1.97
C ASP A 390 -2.12 13.53 1.53
N ASN A 391 -2.70 14.73 1.59
CA ASN A 391 -1.92 15.96 1.58
C ASN A 391 -2.55 16.94 2.60
N PRO A 392 -1.89 17.15 3.76
CA PRO A 392 -2.43 17.96 4.85
C PRO A 392 -2.54 19.45 4.49
N ASP A 393 -1.74 19.93 3.54
CA ASP A 393 -1.75 21.32 3.10
C ASP A 393 -2.80 21.60 2.00
N THR A 394 -3.58 20.58 1.62
CA THR A 394 -4.59 20.71 0.56
C THR A 394 -5.97 20.94 1.16
N LEU A 395 -6.70 21.90 0.61
CA LEU A 395 -8.12 22.08 0.87
C LEU A 395 -8.88 20.92 0.22
N HIS A 396 -9.58 20.13 1.02
CA HIS A 396 -10.37 18.99 0.54
C HIS A 396 -11.80 19.45 0.24
N GLU A 397 -12.10 19.59 -1.05
CA GLU A 397 -13.40 20.03 -1.56
C GLU A 397 -14.37 18.84 -1.72
N PHE A 398 -15.59 18.94 -1.17
CA PHE A 398 -16.66 17.94 -1.36
C PHE A 398 -18.00 18.60 -1.70
N ILE A 399 -18.89 17.88 -2.38
CA ILE A 399 -20.27 18.36 -2.63
C ILE A 399 -21.24 17.24 -2.26
N ILE A 400 -22.29 17.60 -1.52
CA ILE A 400 -23.38 16.70 -1.16
C ILE A 400 -24.62 17.11 -1.93
N TYR A 401 -25.15 16.20 -2.75
CA TYR A 401 -26.42 16.36 -3.44
C TYR A 401 -27.48 15.55 -2.70
N THR A 402 -28.53 16.22 -2.25
CA THR A 402 -29.61 15.58 -1.50
C THR A 402 -30.98 16.02 -2.05
N ALA A 403 -31.85 15.04 -2.28
CA ALA A 403 -33.26 15.27 -2.55
C ALA A 403 -34.00 15.14 -1.22
N ASP A 404 -34.77 16.17 -0.85
CA ASP A 404 -35.36 16.36 0.47
C ASP A 404 -34.37 16.66 1.60
N ASN A 405 -34.84 17.43 2.60
CA ASN A 405 -34.00 17.90 3.70
C ASN A 405 -33.83 16.82 4.79
N VAL A 406 -33.29 15.65 4.42
CA VAL A 406 -33.17 14.46 5.29
C VAL A 406 -32.32 14.75 6.54
N LEU A 407 -31.41 15.72 6.46
CA LEU A 407 -30.43 16.02 7.51
C LEU A 407 -30.74 17.32 8.28
N GLY A 408 -31.88 17.98 7.99
CA GLY A 408 -32.25 19.26 8.61
C GLY A 408 -31.31 20.42 8.28
N ILE A 409 -30.53 20.30 7.21
CA ILE A 409 -29.52 21.28 6.77
C ILE A 409 -30.17 22.28 5.82
N ALA A 410 -29.81 23.56 5.95
CA ALA A 410 -30.32 24.57 5.03
C ALA A 410 -29.76 24.32 3.61
N PRO A 411 -30.55 24.54 2.55
CA PRO A 411 -30.03 24.52 1.18
C PRO A 411 -28.80 25.42 1.04
N ASP A 412 -27.81 24.96 0.27
CA ASP A 412 -26.56 25.68 -0.02
C ASP A 412 -25.71 26.00 1.22
N THR A 413 -25.80 25.16 2.25
CA THR A 413 -24.92 25.28 3.42
C THR A 413 -23.49 24.95 3.02
N GLU A 414 -22.60 25.91 3.18
CA GLU A 414 -21.16 25.65 3.19
C GLU A 414 -20.77 24.97 4.51
N LEU A 415 -20.25 23.76 4.41
CA LEU A 415 -19.64 23.02 5.50
C LEU A 415 -18.14 23.25 5.44
N VAL A 416 -17.59 23.85 6.50
CA VAL A 416 -16.14 23.98 6.67
C VAL A 416 -15.78 23.40 8.02
N PHE A 417 -14.92 22.38 8.00
CA PHE A 417 -14.43 21.77 9.23
C PHE A 417 -12.95 21.43 9.10
N ASP A 418 -12.24 21.58 10.22
CA ASP A 418 -10.82 21.26 10.34
C ASP A 418 -10.69 19.99 11.20
N VAL A 419 -9.92 19.00 10.74
CA VAL A 419 -9.57 17.81 11.51
C VAL A 419 -8.08 17.59 11.49
N GLU A 420 -7.46 17.59 12.67
CA GLU A 420 -6.01 17.57 12.86
C GLU A 420 -5.33 18.71 12.07
N THR A 421 -4.52 18.39 11.06
CA THR A 421 -3.85 19.35 10.18
C THR A 421 -4.58 19.57 8.86
N ARG A 422 -5.80 19.07 8.69
CA ARG A 422 -6.52 19.03 7.41
C ARG A 422 -7.72 19.95 7.45
N ARG A 423 -7.97 20.64 6.33
CA ARG A 423 -9.15 21.50 6.13
C ARG A 423 -10.08 20.92 5.08
N PHE A 424 -11.34 20.76 5.44
CA PHE A 424 -12.41 20.32 4.58
C PHE A 424 -13.35 21.48 4.30
N MET A 425 -13.79 21.58 3.06
CA MET A 425 -14.78 22.56 2.63
C MET A 425 -15.73 21.89 1.65
N GLY A 426 -17.02 22.04 1.84
CA GLY A 426 -17.97 21.49 0.90
C GLY A 426 -19.31 22.18 0.95
N THR A 427 -20.14 21.90 -0.04
CA THR A 427 -21.46 22.51 -0.15
C THR A 427 -22.52 21.43 -0.14
N VAL A 428 -23.57 21.62 0.66
CA VAL A 428 -24.76 20.78 0.63
C VAL A 428 -25.79 21.43 -0.28
N LYS A 429 -26.03 20.84 -1.44
CA LYS A 429 -27.07 21.26 -2.38
C LYS A 429 -28.33 20.42 -2.14
N VAL A 430 -29.39 21.09 -1.69
CA VAL A 430 -30.69 20.46 -1.36
C VAL A 430 -31.68 20.77 -2.47
N PHE A 431 -32.31 19.74 -3.02
CA PHE A 431 -33.24 19.87 -4.14
C PHE A 431 -34.65 19.43 -3.74
N SER A 432 -35.64 20.13 -4.28
CA SER A 432 -37.06 19.83 -4.07
C SER A 432 -37.58 18.66 -4.92
N ASN A 433 -36.80 18.23 -5.91
CA ASN A 433 -37.08 17.06 -6.72
C ASN A 433 -35.78 16.54 -7.35
N THR A 434 -35.82 15.27 -7.72
CA THR A 434 -34.68 14.53 -8.25
C THR A 434 -34.23 15.03 -9.63
N GLN A 435 -35.16 15.55 -10.45
CA GLN A 435 -34.85 16.02 -11.80
C GLN A 435 -33.98 17.29 -11.79
N ASP A 436 -34.26 18.24 -10.89
CA ASP A 436 -33.47 19.46 -10.70
C ASP A 436 -32.10 19.13 -10.08
N MET A 437 -32.08 18.20 -9.11
CA MET A 437 -30.83 17.65 -8.56
C MET A 437 -29.95 17.08 -9.67
N TYR A 438 -30.52 16.30 -10.59
CA TYR A 438 -29.77 15.74 -11.71
C TYR A 438 -29.33 16.79 -12.73
N ALA A 439 -30.14 17.80 -13.01
CA ALA A 439 -29.73 18.90 -13.88
C ALA A 439 -28.53 19.65 -13.27
N GLU A 440 -28.54 19.89 -11.96
CA GLU A 440 -27.45 20.54 -11.24
C GLU A 440 -26.22 19.65 -11.11
N ILE A 441 -26.37 18.35 -10.79
CA ILE A 441 -25.25 17.38 -10.83
C ILE A 441 -24.59 17.41 -12.21
N ASN A 442 -25.38 17.46 -13.29
CA ASN A 442 -24.87 17.52 -14.65
C ASN A 442 -24.22 18.86 -15.01
N ALA A 443 -24.65 19.98 -14.40
CA ALA A 443 -24.12 21.32 -14.62
C ALA A 443 -22.91 21.65 -13.73
N ASP A 444 -22.82 21.02 -12.56
CA ASP A 444 -21.68 20.99 -11.65
C ASP A 444 -20.60 20.04 -12.16
N ALA A 445 -20.94 18.80 -12.56
CA ALA A 445 -20.24 18.14 -13.67
C ALA A 445 -20.15 19.14 -14.85
N GLN A 446 -19.42 19.02 -15.94
CA GLN A 446 -19.22 20.18 -16.86
C GLN A 446 -18.46 21.37 -16.20
N GLN A 447 -18.97 22.11 -15.21
CA GLN A 447 -18.22 23.24 -14.60
C GLN A 447 -17.00 22.78 -13.79
N ILE A 448 -17.18 21.79 -12.92
CA ILE A 448 -16.13 21.09 -12.18
C ILE A 448 -15.17 20.37 -13.14
N PHE A 449 -15.69 19.92 -14.29
CA PHE A 449 -14.94 19.15 -15.30
C PHE A 449 -14.24 20.00 -16.38
N MET A 450 -14.57 21.29 -16.53
CA MET A 450 -13.95 22.26 -17.44
C MET A 450 -12.67 22.91 -16.87
N TYR A 451 -12.25 22.58 -15.64
CA TYR A 451 -10.89 22.90 -15.15
C TYR A 451 -9.84 21.98 -15.81
N THR A 452 -9.87 21.97 -17.15
CA THR A 452 -8.81 21.54 -18.02
C THR A 452 -7.89 22.73 -18.23
N SER A 453 -6.87 22.89 -17.40
CA SER A 453 -5.70 23.62 -17.85
C SER A 453 -4.44 22.93 -17.35
N GLU A 454 -3.51 22.81 -18.29
CA GLU A 454 -2.25 22.09 -18.28
C GLU A 454 -1.23 22.63 -17.25
N SER A 455 -1.68 23.16 -16.10
CA SER A 455 -0.83 23.84 -15.13
C SER A 455 -1.43 24.01 -13.71
N GLY A 456 -2.39 23.18 -13.29
CA GLY A 456 -3.01 23.28 -11.95
C GLY A 456 -2.96 21.97 -11.15
N PRO A 457 -2.92 22.01 -9.81
CA PRO A 457 -2.88 20.82 -8.97
C PRO A 457 -4.12 19.94 -9.23
N ALA A 458 -3.90 18.64 -9.37
CA ALA A 458 -4.96 17.66 -9.51
C ALA A 458 -5.89 17.70 -8.29
N LYS A 459 -7.13 18.18 -8.47
CA LYS A 459 -8.17 18.15 -7.44
C LYS A 459 -8.78 16.74 -7.40
N ASN A 460 -8.66 16.06 -6.27
CA ASN A 460 -9.47 14.89 -5.96
C ASN A 460 -10.77 15.39 -5.33
N GLN A 461 -11.92 14.99 -5.86
CA GLN A 461 -13.23 15.51 -5.45
C GLN A 461 -14.20 14.35 -5.24
N ILE A 462 -14.97 14.44 -4.15
CA ILE A 462 -15.93 13.43 -3.71
C ILE A 462 -17.33 14.02 -3.89
N GLY A 463 -18.21 13.31 -4.58
CA GLY A 463 -19.64 13.63 -4.63
C GLY A 463 -20.42 12.66 -3.76
N PHE A 464 -21.37 13.14 -2.98
CA PHE A 464 -22.39 12.29 -2.33
C PHE A 464 -23.71 12.52 -3.07
N VAL A 465 -24.41 11.45 -3.44
CA VAL A 465 -25.65 11.54 -4.23
C VAL A 465 -26.73 10.74 -3.51
N MET A 466 -27.85 11.37 -3.18
CA MET A 466 -29.04 10.67 -2.70
C MET A 466 -29.98 10.31 -3.86
N ASN A 467 -30.83 9.30 -3.66
CA ASN A 467 -31.78 8.67 -4.60
C ASN A 467 -31.21 7.78 -5.71
N ASP A 468 -31.76 6.55 -5.73
CA ASP A 468 -31.54 5.40 -6.63
C ASP A 468 -31.59 5.68 -8.14
N ASP A 469 -32.18 6.80 -8.57
CA ASP A 469 -32.63 7.03 -9.95
C ASP A 469 -31.57 7.63 -10.89
N VAL A 470 -30.30 7.77 -10.49
CA VAL A 470 -29.24 8.21 -11.41
C VAL A 470 -29.05 7.16 -12.51
N PRO A 471 -29.23 7.47 -13.80
CA PRO A 471 -28.88 6.55 -14.86
C PRO A 471 -27.35 6.50 -14.95
N ASP A 472 -26.75 5.49 -14.32
CA ASP A 472 -25.30 5.24 -14.26
C ASP A 472 -24.64 5.43 -15.63
N GLN A 473 -25.34 5.03 -16.69
CA GLN A 473 -24.85 5.02 -18.05
C GLN A 473 -24.62 6.43 -18.63
N GLN A 474 -25.54 7.39 -18.47
CA GLN A 474 -25.38 8.73 -19.07
C GLN A 474 -24.28 9.54 -18.38
N LEU A 475 -24.22 9.48 -17.05
CA LEU A 475 -23.19 10.17 -16.28
C LEU A 475 -21.82 9.52 -16.50
N SER A 476 -21.77 8.18 -16.59
CA SER A 476 -20.56 7.46 -16.98
C SER A 476 -20.08 7.86 -18.37
N GLU A 477 -20.95 7.89 -19.39
CA GLU A 477 -20.60 8.28 -20.75
C GLU A 477 -20.04 9.71 -20.83
N LEU A 478 -20.64 10.65 -20.10
CA LEU A 478 -20.19 12.04 -20.06
C LEU A 478 -18.81 12.17 -19.39
N ILE A 479 -18.57 11.48 -18.27
CA ILE A 479 -17.30 11.56 -17.55
C ILE A 479 -16.19 10.76 -18.24
N MET A 480 -16.53 9.64 -18.87
CA MET A 480 -15.62 8.85 -19.71
C MET A 480 -15.16 9.63 -20.95
N SER A 481 -15.99 10.55 -21.47
CA SER A 481 -15.59 11.43 -22.58
C SER A 481 -14.38 12.32 -22.24
N GLU A 482 -14.22 12.67 -20.95
CA GLU A 482 -13.09 13.43 -20.39
C GLU A 482 -12.01 12.52 -19.76
N ARG A 483 -12.09 11.20 -20.03
CA ARG A 483 -11.07 10.19 -19.69
C ARG A 483 -10.79 10.07 -18.18
N ARG A 484 -11.82 10.19 -17.34
CA ARG A 484 -11.76 9.94 -15.88
C ARG A 484 -12.38 8.60 -15.52
N THR A 485 -11.99 8.04 -14.37
CA THR A 485 -12.62 6.83 -13.82
C THR A 485 -13.73 7.21 -12.85
N VAL A 486 -14.93 6.66 -13.03
CA VAL A 486 -16.08 6.90 -12.17
C VAL A 486 -16.40 5.64 -11.39
N ASN A 487 -16.62 5.77 -10.09
CA ASN A 487 -17.12 4.69 -9.25
C ASN A 487 -18.44 5.13 -8.61
N PHE A 488 -19.48 4.31 -8.81
CA PHE A 488 -20.77 4.44 -8.15
C PHE A 488 -20.87 3.41 -7.03
N ILE A 489 -21.40 3.82 -5.89
CA ILE A 489 -21.68 2.96 -4.75
C ILE A 489 -23.19 3.01 -4.56
N LYS A 490 -23.89 1.90 -4.84
CA LYS A 490 -25.36 1.80 -4.84
C LYS A 490 -25.83 0.47 -4.26
N ASN A 491 -27.04 0.47 -3.69
CA ASN A 491 -27.74 -0.73 -3.22
C ASN A 491 -28.67 -1.31 -4.30
N GLN A 492 -28.13 -2.09 -5.25
CA GLN A 492 -29.01 -2.91 -6.10
C GLN A 492 -28.57 -4.37 -6.15
N ASN A 493 -29.26 -5.16 -5.33
CA ASN A 493 -29.29 -6.63 -5.29
C ASN A 493 -28.05 -7.35 -4.71
N TYR A 494 -28.26 -7.85 -3.49
CA TYR A 494 -27.54 -8.88 -2.74
C TYR A 494 -27.17 -10.21 -3.47
N SER A 495 -27.24 -10.29 -4.80
CA SER A 495 -27.04 -11.55 -5.55
C SER A 495 -25.64 -11.77 -6.11
N HIS A 496 -24.76 -10.76 -6.06
CA HIS A 496 -23.35 -10.92 -6.34
C HIS A 496 -22.51 -10.31 -5.22
N LYS A 497 -22.48 -10.98 -4.06
CA LYS A 497 -21.25 -11.02 -3.25
C LYS A 497 -20.15 -11.68 -4.09
N LEU A 498 -19.62 -10.96 -5.06
CA LEU A 498 -18.21 -11.12 -5.38
C LEU A 498 -17.49 -10.63 -4.12
N LEU A 499 -17.09 -11.58 -3.27
CA LEU A 499 -15.89 -11.44 -2.46
C LEU A 499 -14.77 -11.05 -3.44
N THR A 500 -14.66 -9.76 -3.74
CA THR A 500 -13.55 -9.24 -4.52
C THR A 500 -12.32 -9.33 -3.64
N ASN A 501 -11.37 -10.13 -4.11
CA ASN A 501 -10.06 -10.29 -3.49
C ASN A 501 -9.45 -8.93 -3.17
N PHE A 502 -8.81 -8.82 -2.00
CA PHE A 502 -7.92 -7.74 -1.57
C PHE A 502 -7.41 -6.88 -2.72
N VAL A 503 -7.89 -5.64 -2.77
CA VAL A 503 -7.41 -4.65 -3.72
C VAL A 503 -6.20 -3.95 -3.08
N THR A 504 -5.02 -4.13 -3.68
CA THR A 504 -3.73 -3.60 -3.21
C THR A 504 -3.76 -2.10 -2.95
N ALA A 505 -2.93 -1.60 -2.03
CA ALA A 505 -2.86 -0.20 -1.61
C ALA A 505 -2.69 0.85 -2.72
N SER A 506 -2.24 0.43 -3.90
CA SER A 506 -2.06 1.25 -5.10
C SER A 506 -3.28 1.26 -6.03
N GLN A 507 -4.34 0.53 -5.70
CA GLN A 507 -5.55 0.34 -6.51
C GLN A 507 -6.79 0.85 -5.73
N VAL A 508 -6.85 2.16 -5.55
CA VAL A 508 -7.99 2.98 -5.05
C VAL A 508 -9.37 2.87 -5.71
N LEU A 509 -9.89 1.73 -6.17
CA LEU A 509 -11.11 1.71 -7.01
C LEU A 509 -12.40 1.82 -6.17
N GLY A 510 -12.73 3.05 -5.73
CA GLY A 510 -13.94 3.38 -4.98
C GLY A 510 -13.86 3.02 -3.49
N ILE A 511 -14.63 3.75 -2.68
CA ILE A 511 -14.98 3.27 -1.34
C ILE A 511 -16.01 2.16 -1.54
N LEU A 512 -15.74 0.95 -1.09
CA LEU A 512 -16.79 -0.05 -0.92
C LEU A 512 -17.10 -0.05 0.57
N ILE A 513 -18.19 0.57 1.00
CA ILE A 513 -18.75 0.28 2.32
C ILE A 513 -19.47 -1.06 2.16
N GLY A 514 -18.69 -2.13 2.16
CA GLY A 514 -19.11 -3.47 2.55
C GLY A 514 -18.64 -3.74 3.98
N VAL A 515 -18.70 -2.69 4.79
CA VAL A 515 -18.34 -2.67 6.21
C VAL A 515 -19.68 -2.48 6.89
N SER A 516 -20.16 -3.50 7.58
CA SER A 516 -21.39 -3.36 8.37
C SER A 516 -21.23 -2.19 9.33
N ALA A 517 -22.30 -1.52 9.78
CA ALA A 517 -22.12 -0.43 10.75
C ALA A 517 -21.56 -0.92 12.11
N SER A 518 -21.35 -2.24 12.28
CA SER A 518 -20.62 -2.84 13.40
C SER A 518 -19.09 -2.84 13.21
N GLU A 519 -18.62 -2.60 11.98
CA GLU A 519 -17.21 -2.56 11.59
C GLU A 519 -16.72 -1.13 11.25
N LEU A 520 -17.66 -0.16 11.11
CA LEU A 520 -17.41 1.28 11.21
C LEU A 520 -17.40 1.69 12.70
#